data_AF-A0A2D5KGK0-F1
#
_entry.id   AF-A0A2D5KGK0-F1
#
_cell.length_a   1.000
_cell.length_b   1.000
_cell.length_c   1.000
_cell.angle_alpha   90.00
_cell.angle_beta   90.00
_cell.angle_gamma   90.00
#
_symmetry.space_group_name_H-M   'P 1'
#
loop_
_entity.id
_entity.type
_entity.pdbx_description
1 polymer ?
#
loop_
_entity_poly.entity_id
_entity_poly.type
_entity_poly.pdbx_seq_one_letter_code
_entity_poly.pdbx_strand_id
1 'polypeptide(L)'
;MNEQEYFKKAKYLWQTFVPKSGQAETVQGELIRAVEKLRDEAQRNGNGNWDAGHKILAKYIETTLINFGEFKRKEIKQIKSDIKRLLDYDYPYTEDEIYDRLTNRIVDWYLENQEPIPHNENPDLHR
;
A
#
# COMPACT_ATOMS: atom_id res chain seq x y z
N MET A 1 -8.56 -4.50 -16.37
CA MET A 1 -7.85 -3.26 -16.76
C MET A 1 -6.48 -3.60 -17.29
N ASN A 2 -5.95 -2.80 -18.21
CA ASN A 2 -4.55 -2.87 -18.65
C ASN A 2 -3.65 -2.03 -17.72
N GLU A 3 -2.33 -2.19 -17.88
CA GLU A 3 -1.32 -1.51 -17.05
C GLU A 3 -1.44 0.03 -17.08
N GLN A 4 -1.70 0.60 -18.26
CA GLN A 4 -1.85 2.05 -18.39
C GLN A 4 -3.10 2.59 -17.66
N GLU A 5 -4.18 1.82 -17.64
CA GLU A 5 -5.39 2.17 -16.89
C GLU A 5 -5.16 2.10 -15.38
N TYR A 6 -4.45 1.06 -14.89
CA TYR A 6 -4.08 0.96 -13.48
C TYR A 6 -3.21 2.14 -13.06
N PHE A 7 -2.17 2.47 -13.83
CA PHE A 7 -1.31 3.61 -13.54
C PHE A 7 -2.10 4.93 -13.44
N LYS A 8 -3.02 5.18 -14.39
CA LYS A 8 -3.86 6.39 -14.35
C LYS A 8 -4.74 6.45 -13.10
N LYS A 9 -5.31 5.32 -12.68
CA LYS A 9 -6.14 5.26 -11.46
C LYS A 9 -5.31 5.41 -10.19
N ALA A 10 -4.17 4.73 -10.09
CA ALA A 10 -3.25 4.90 -8.96
C ALA A 10 -2.77 6.36 -8.84
N LYS A 11 -2.41 6.99 -9.95
CA LYS A 11 -2.05 8.41 -10.00
C LYS A 11 -3.19 9.32 -9.54
N TYR A 12 -4.42 9.04 -9.97
CA TYR A 12 -5.60 9.77 -9.48
C TYR A 12 -5.76 9.63 -7.97
N LEU A 13 -5.67 8.41 -7.42
CA LEU A 13 -5.76 8.17 -5.98
C LEU A 13 -4.68 8.93 -5.20
N TRP A 14 -3.43 8.89 -5.69
CA TRP A 14 -2.33 9.67 -5.11
C TRP A 14 -2.66 11.16 -5.06
N GLN A 15 -3.01 11.74 -6.21
CA GLN A 15 -3.24 13.19 -6.33
C GLN A 15 -4.48 13.67 -5.56
N THR A 16 -5.44 12.79 -5.33
CA THR A 16 -6.72 13.14 -4.69
C THR A 16 -6.70 12.91 -3.18
N PHE A 17 -6.08 11.83 -2.71
CA PHE A 17 -6.24 11.36 -1.33
C PHE A 17 -4.95 11.34 -0.51
N VAL A 18 -3.77 11.43 -1.12
CA VAL A 18 -2.51 11.41 -0.37
C VAL A 18 -2.10 12.85 -0.01
N PRO A 19 -1.99 13.18 1.29
CA PRO A 19 -1.58 14.52 1.71
C PRO A 19 -0.08 14.72 1.45
N LYS A 20 0.35 15.99 1.46
CA LYS A 20 1.78 16.34 1.36
C LYS A 20 2.61 15.86 2.55
N SER A 21 1.97 15.70 3.72
CA SER A 21 2.59 15.29 4.97
C SER A 21 1.57 14.61 5.87
N GLY A 22 2.03 13.68 6.71
CA GLY A 22 1.19 12.95 7.65
C GLY A 22 0.48 11.75 7.02
N GLN A 23 -0.41 11.16 7.81
CA GLN A 23 -1.29 10.07 7.39
C GLN A 23 -2.43 10.64 6.53
N ALA A 24 -2.95 9.84 5.59
CA ALA A 24 -4.08 10.29 4.79
C ALA A 24 -5.38 10.28 5.62
N GLU A 25 -6.29 11.19 5.30
CA GLU A 25 -7.62 11.25 5.92
C GLU A 25 -8.55 10.12 5.45
N THR A 26 -8.19 9.44 4.35
CA THR A 26 -8.99 8.36 3.77
C THR A 26 -8.21 7.05 3.66
N VAL A 27 -8.93 5.93 3.74
CA VAL A 27 -8.35 4.58 3.61
C VAL A 27 -7.70 4.42 2.24
N GLN A 28 -8.33 4.93 1.18
CA GLN A 28 -7.78 4.95 -0.18
C GLN A 28 -6.42 5.65 -0.23
N GLY A 29 -6.32 6.84 0.36
CA GLY A 29 -5.08 7.60 0.42
C GLY A 29 -4.01 6.88 1.23
N GLU A 30 -4.38 6.34 2.40
CA GLU A 30 -3.41 5.72 3.30
C GLU A 30 -2.83 4.44 2.70
N LEU A 31 -3.64 3.65 1.98
CA LEU A 31 -3.17 2.46 1.28
C LEU A 31 -2.10 2.80 0.23
N ILE A 32 -2.36 3.80 -0.62
CA ILE A 32 -1.41 4.24 -1.64
C ILE A 32 -0.15 4.81 -0.99
N ARG A 33 -0.31 5.66 0.03
CA ARG A 33 0.80 6.24 0.79
C ARG A 33 1.67 5.16 1.43
N ALA A 34 1.06 4.12 1.99
CA ALA A 34 1.76 3.02 2.63
C ALA A 34 2.63 2.24 1.65
N VAL A 35 2.11 1.91 0.46
CA VAL A 35 2.89 1.21 -0.59
C VAL A 35 4.08 2.06 -1.02
N GLU A 36 3.87 3.35 -1.28
CA GLU A 36 4.95 4.24 -1.74
C GLU A 36 6.00 4.53 -0.65
N LYS A 37 5.62 4.60 0.62
CA LYS A 37 6.57 4.71 1.74
C LYS A 37 7.45 3.46 1.84
N LEU A 38 6.89 2.26 1.64
CA LEU A 38 7.67 1.01 1.63
C LEU A 38 8.58 0.93 0.39
N ARG A 39 8.07 1.33 -0.78
CA ARG A 39 8.83 1.42 -2.03
C ARG A 39 10.04 2.34 -1.88
N ASP A 40 9.80 3.57 -1.43
CA ASP A 40 10.83 4.58 -1.23
C ASP A 40 11.90 4.12 -0.22
N GLU A 41 11.49 3.52 0.90
CA GLU A 41 12.43 3.02 1.90
C GLU A 41 13.35 1.92 1.32
N ALA A 42 12.79 0.96 0.60
CA ALA A 42 13.59 -0.11 0.02
C ALA A 42 14.50 0.40 -1.11
N GLN A 43 13.96 1.18 -2.04
CA GLN A 43 14.68 1.61 -3.25
C GLN A 43 15.71 2.70 -2.99
N ARG A 44 15.38 3.67 -2.12
CA ARG A 44 16.25 4.82 -1.86
C ARG A 44 17.19 4.59 -0.69
N ASN A 45 16.72 3.91 0.36
CA ASN A 45 17.48 3.74 1.60
C ASN A 45 17.97 2.31 1.82
N GLY A 46 17.59 1.34 0.97
CA GLY A 46 17.95 -0.06 1.17
C GLY A 46 17.45 -0.60 2.51
N ASN A 47 16.28 -0.14 2.98
CA ASN A 47 15.74 -0.40 4.33
C ASN A 47 16.62 0.07 5.51
N GLY A 48 17.58 0.96 5.30
CA GLY A 48 18.45 1.47 6.36
C GLY A 48 17.73 2.24 7.48
N ASN A 49 16.55 2.81 7.19
CA ASN A 49 15.68 3.50 8.17
C ASN A 49 14.48 2.64 8.58
N TRP A 50 14.50 1.34 8.30
CA TRP A 50 13.41 0.44 8.61
C TRP A 50 13.14 0.36 10.12
N ASP A 51 11.87 0.35 10.51
CA ASP A 51 11.44 0.34 11.92
C ASP A 51 10.03 -0.24 12.10
N ALA A 52 9.45 -0.05 13.28
CA ALA A 52 8.08 -0.47 13.60
C ALA A 52 7.02 0.21 12.71
N GLY A 53 7.21 1.46 12.30
CA GLY A 53 6.27 2.19 11.44
C GLY A 53 6.13 1.54 10.06
N HIS A 54 7.22 1.06 9.46
CA HIS A 54 7.14 0.31 8.20
C HIS A 54 6.38 -1.01 8.35
N LYS A 55 6.56 -1.70 9.48
CA LYS A 55 5.78 -2.90 9.79
C LYS A 55 4.29 -2.58 9.93
N ILE A 56 3.95 -1.45 10.56
CA ILE A 56 2.56 -0.97 10.66
C ILE A 56 1.98 -0.73 9.27
N LEU A 57 2.70 -0.03 8.38
CA LEU A 57 2.26 0.23 7.00
C LEU A 57 2.02 -1.08 6.22
N ALA A 58 2.98 -2.00 6.26
CA ALA A 58 2.88 -3.29 5.57
C ALA A 58 1.68 -4.11 6.08
N LYS A 59 1.44 -4.10 7.40
CA LYS A 59 0.28 -4.78 7.99
C LYS A 59 -1.03 -4.09 7.67
N TYR A 60 -1.06 -2.76 7.64
CA TYR A 60 -2.23 -2.00 7.24
C TYR A 60 -2.68 -2.33 5.82
N ILE A 61 -1.73 -2.45 4.87
CA ILE A 61 -2.03 -2.88 3.49
C ILE A 61 -2.64 -4.30 3.49
N GLU A 62 -1.98 -5.24 4.17
CA GLU A 62 -2.44 -6.64 4.24
C GLU A 62 -3.85 -6.75 4.82
N THR A 63 -4.08 -6.17 6.00
CA THR A 63 -5.36 -6.32 6.71
C THR A 63 -6.48 -5.62 5.98
N THR A 64 -6.24 -4.43 5.44
CA THR A 64 -7.28 -3.65 4.77
C THR A 64 -7.73 -4.33 3.48
N LEU A 65 -6.77 -4.74 2.62
CA LEU A 65 -7.13 -5.43 1.38
C LEU A 65 -7.82 -6.77 1.64
N ILE A 66 -7.38 -7.55 2.64
CA ILE A 66 -7.94 -8.87 2.91
C ILE A 66 -9.32 -8.79 3.58
N ASN A 67 -9.55 -7.80 4.46
CA ASN A 67 -10.81 -7.71 5.19
C ASN A 67 -11.91 -7.00 4.39
N PHE A 68 -11.55 -6.03 3.54
CA PHE A 68 -12.53 -5.20 2.83
C PHE A 68 -12.60 -5.46 1.33
N GLY A 69 -11.68 -6.24 0.77
CA GLY A 69 -11.74 -6.64 -0.65
C GLY A 69 -12.37 -8.01 -0.84
N GLU A 70 -13.21 -8.15 -1.86
CA GLU A 70 -13.74 -9.45 -2.30
C GLU A 70 -12.74 -10.19 -3.20
N PHE A 71 -11.52 -10.38 -2.71
CA PHE A 71 -10.45 -11.03 -3.46
C PHE A 71 -10.61 -12.55 -3.47
N LYS A 72 -10.24 -13.17 -4.60
CA LYS A 72 -10.18 -14.63 -4.71
C LYS A 72 -9.08 -15.18 -3.81
N ARG A 73 -9.21 -16.45 -3.40
CA ARG A 73 -8.20 -17.15 -2.57
C ARG A 73 -6.77 -17.06 -3.11
N LYS A 74 -6.59 -17.07 -4.44
CA LYS A 74 -5.26 -16.92 -5.08
C LYS A 74 -4.70 -15.52 -4.87
N GLU A 75 -5.52 -14.48 -4.95
CA GLU A 75 -5.13 -13.08 -4.79
C GLU A 75 -4.81 -12.79 -3.33
N ILE A 76 -5.63 -13.27 -2.39
CA ILE A 76 -5.34 -13.20 -0.95
C ILE A 76 -3.98 -13.85 -0.65
N LYS A 77 -3.71 -15.04 -1.19
CA LYS A 77 -2.41 -15.71 -1.02
C LYS A 77 -1.25 -14.87 -1.59
N GLN A 78 -1.45 -14.24 -2.74
CA GLN A 78 -0.44 -13.38 -3.36
C GLN A 78 -0.16 -12.15 -2.49
N ILE A 79 -1.19 -11.44 -2.03
CA ILE A 79 -1.06 -10.27 -1.13
C ILE A 79 -0.27 -10.66 0.13
N LYS A 80 -0.61 -11.79 0.77
CA LYS A 80 0.12 -12.27 1.96
C LYS A 80 1.58 -12.57 1.65
N SER A 81 1.87 -13.19 0.51
CA SER A 81 3.24 -13.51 0.09
C SER A 81 4.05 -12.25 -0.19
N ASP A 82 3.44 -11.27 -0.84
CA ASP A 82 4.05 -9.98 -1.18
C ASP A 82 4.40 -9.21 0.08
N ILE A 83 3.44 -9.06 1.00
CA ILE A 83 3.67 -8.40 2.28
C ILE A 83 4.72 -9.14 3.10
N LYS A 84 4.69 -10.48 3.12
CA LYS A 84 5.75 -11.26 3.79
C LYS A 84 7.13 -10.97 3.20
N ARG A 85 7.24 -10.83 1.88
CA ARG A 85 8.50 -10.49 1.22
C ARG A 85 8.96 -9.08 1.58
N LEU A 86 8.06 -8.10 1.64
CA LEU A 86 8.40 -6.72 2.03
C LEU A 86 8.80 -6.61 3.51
N LEU A 87 8.26 -7.47 4.38
CA LEU A 87 8.61 -7.52 5.80
C LEU A 87 10.00 -8.12 6.08
N ASP A 88 10.61 -8.78 5.09
CA ASP A 88 11.97 -9.30 5.18
C ASP A 88 12.99 -8.17 4.96
N TYR A 89 13.10 -7.30 5.97
CA TYR A 89 13.79 -6.03 5.85
C TYR A 89 15.31 -6.17 5.66
N ASP A 90 15.91 -7.26 6.15
CA ASP A 90 17.33 -7.60 5.96
C ASP A 90 17.67 -7.85 4.48
N TYR A 91 16.66 -8.13 3.66
CA TYR A 91 16.78 -8.32 2.21
C TYR A 91 15.84 -7.35 1.48
N PRO A 92 16.20 -6.06 1.32
CA PRO A 92 15.33 -5.08 0.66
C PRO A 92 14.81 -5.55 -0.69
N TYR A 93 13.53 -5.31 -0.98
CA TYR A 93 12.95 -5.60 -2.30
C TYR A 93 12.94 -4.31 -3.12
N THR A 94 13.87 -4.18 -4.07
CA THR A 94 14.10 -2.94 -4.83
C THR A 94 13.38 -2.90 -6.17
N GLU A 95 12.84 -4.03 -6.64
CA GLU A 95 12.10 -4.10 -7.91
C GLU A 95 10.67 -3.58 -7.76
N ASP A 96 10.07 -3.07 -8.84
CA ASP A 96 8.72 -2.49 -8.81
C ASP A 96 7.60 -3.53 -8.75
N GLU A 97 7.86 -4.77 -9.14
CA GLU A 97 6.83 -5.80 -9.39
C GLU A 97 5.85 -6.01 -8.21
N ILE A 98 6.36 -6.07 -6.98
CA ILE A 98 5.52 -6.23 -5.78
C ILE A 98 4.72 -4.96 -5.50
N TYR A 99 5.34 -3.79 -5.56
CA TYR A 99 4.70 -2.52 -5.26
C TYR A 99 3.59 -2.21 -6.27
N ASP A 100 3.83 -2.48 -7.55
CA ASP A 100 2.85 -2.29 -8.62
C ASP A 100 1.70 -3.29 -8.48
N ARG A 101 1.99 -4.55 -8.12
CA ARG A 101 0.93 -5.54 -7.86
C ARG A 101 0.06 -5.16 -6.66
N LEU A 102 0.64 -4.68 -5.57
CA LEU A 102 -0.13 -4.19 -4.41
C LEU A 102 -0.94 -2.95 -4.77
N THR A 103 -0.36 -2.02 -5.53
CA THR A 103 -1.04 -0.82 -6.05
C THR A 103 -2.24 -1.21 -6.93
N ASN A 104 -2.09 -2.20 -7.81
CA ASN A 104 -3.19 -2.70 -8.63
C ASN A 104 -4.31 -3.28 -7.77
N ARG A 105 -3.99 -4.00 -6.69
CA ARG A 105 -5.01 -4.50 -5.74
C ARG A 105 -5.73 -3.37 -4.99
N ILE A 106 -5.03 -2.29 -4.67
CA ILE A 106 -5.66 -1.10 -4.09
C ILE A 106 -6.62 -0.46 -5.10
N VAL A 107 -6.24 -0.39 -6.38
CA VAL A 107 -7.12 0.10 -7.45
C VAL A 107 -8.34 -0.81 -7.62
N ASP A 108 -8.16 -2.13 -7.65
CA ASP A 108 -9.26 -3.10 -7.72
C ASP A 108 -10.26 -2.86 -6.57
N TRP A 109 -9.75 -2.78 -5.33
CA TRP A 109 -10.56 -2.51 -4.16
C TRP A 109 -11.28 -1.14 -4.21
N TYR A 110 -10.59 -0.09 -4.69
CA TYR A 110 -11.18 1.24 -4.85
C TYR A 110 -12.34 1.26 -5.86
N LEU A 111 -12.28 0.46 -6.93
CA LEU A 111 -13.35 0.44 -7.93
C LEU A 111 -14.66 -0.11 -7.37
N GLU A 112 -14.58 -0.97 -6.34
CA GLU A 112 -15.70 -1.49 -5.57
C GLU A 112 -16.11 -0.55 -4.42
N ASN A 113 -15.20 0.34 -3.99
CA ASN A 113 -15.36 1.23 -2.82
C ASN A 113 -14.98 2.69 -3.18
N GLN A 114 -15.73 3.28 -4.11
CA GLN A 114 -15.41 4.60 -4.67
C GLN A 114 -15.68 5.75 -3.70
N GLU A 115 -16.63 5.57 -2.78
CA GLU A 115 -16.89 6.54 -1.73
C GLU A 115 -15.69 6.61 -0.76
N PRO A 116 -15.15 7.80 -0.49
CA PRO A 116 -14.04 7.97 0.44
C PRO A 116 -14.38 7.41 1.82
N ILE A 117 -13.54 6.49 2.31
CA ILE A 117 -13.74 5.88 3.63
C ILE A 117 -12.83 6.61 4.61
N PRO A 118 -13.34 7.16 5.73
CA PRO A 118 -12.51 7.81 6.74
C PRO A 118 -11.44 6.86 7.27
N HIS A 119 -10.20 7.34 7.34
CA HIS A 119 -9.09 6.65 7.97
C HIS A 119 -8.86 7.21 9.38
N ASN A 120 -8.77 6.31 10.36
CA ASN A 120 -8.39 6.69 11.73
C ASN A 120 -6.87 6.68 11.84
N GLU A 121 -6.28 7.83 12.12
CA GLU A 121 -4.83 7.94 12.29
C GLU A 121 -4.31 6.98 13.37
N ASN A 122 -3.21 6.30 13.06
CA ASN A 122 -2.51 5.46 14.02
C ASN A 122 -1.49 6.32 14.80
N PRO A 123 -1.66 6.54 16.11
CA PRO A 123 -0.76 7.39 16.90
C PRO A 123 0.67 6.84 16.98
N ASP A 124 0.88 5.55 16.77
CA ASP A 124 2.20 4.91 16.77
C ASP A 124 2.91 5.00 15.41
N LEU A 125 2.23 5.54 14.38
CA LEU A 125 2.77 5.73 13.04
C LEU A 125 3.24 7.18 12.85
N HIS A 126 4.48 7.44 13.25
CA HIS A 126 5.12 8.77 13.17
C HIS A 126 5.74 9.10 11.79
N ARG A 127 5.10 8.67 10.68
CA ARG A 127 5.67 8.69 9.31
C ARG A 127 4.81 9.41 8.28
#